data_AF-A0A1Q8ZIB8-F1
#
_entry.id   AF-A0A1Q8ZIB8-F1
#
_cell.length_a   1.000
_cell.length_b   1.000
_cell.length_c   1.000
_cell.angle_alpha   90.00
_cell.angle_beta   90.00
_cell.angle_gamma   90.00
#
_symmetry.space_group_name_H-M   'P 1'
#
loop_
_entity.id
_entity.type
_entity.pdbx_description
1 polymer ?
#
loop_
_entity_poly.entity_id
_entity_poly.type
_entity_poly.pdbx_seq_one_letter_code
_entity_poly.pdbx_strand_id
1 'polypeptide(L)'
;MNHSLLLNRTTPSFDDRLRHCLALARNLSDHAEALQAFEQLRADVAQHQPEMAGMLQLLWHEVMTARRSAAFWQQLSDVEKEISEQMAANHLQLQQNYLRLMQEQ
;
A
#
# COMPACT_ATOMS: atom_id res chain seq x y z
N MET A 1 41.24 -25.56 -23.85
CA MET A 1 39.84 -26.05 -23.80
C MET A 1 39.38 -25.99 -22.35
N ASN A 2 38.31 -25.21 -22.13
CA ASN A 2 37.38 -25.18 -20.99
C ASN A 2 37.92 -25.02 -19.56
N HIS A 3 37.73 -23.83 -18.98
CA HIS A 3 37.09 -23.63 -17.67
C HIS A 3 36.77 -22.13 -17.45
N SER A 4 35.83 -21.60 -18.24
CA SER A 4 35.32 -20.22 -18.08
C SER A 4 33.79 -20.21 -18.08
N LEU A 5 33.16 -20.98 -17.18
CA LEU A 5 31.68 -21.04 -17.05
C LEU A 5 31.24 -21.00 -15.58
N LEU A 6 31.88 -20.17 -14.75
CA LEU A 6 31.41 -19.84 -13.40
C LEU A 6 31.14 -18.34 -13.24
N LEU A 7 30.46 -17.74 -14.22
CA LEU A 7 29.76 -16.47 -14.01
C LEU A 7 28.28 -16.75 -14.17
N ASN A 8 27.74 -17.26 -13.06
CA ASN A 8 26.33 -17.41 -12.79
C ASN A 8 25.63 -16.06 -13.09
N ARG A 9 24.70 -16.09 -14.05
CA ARG A 9 23.88 -14.94 -14.45
C ARG A 9 22.94 -14.59 -13.29
N THR A 10 23.37 -13.74 -12.37
CA THR A 10 22.54 -13.23 -11.26
C THR A 10 21.86 -11.91 -11.64
N THR A 11 21.43 -11.73 -12.89
CA THR A 11 20.53 -10.62 -13.23
C THR A 11 19.11 -11.05 -12.88
N PRO A 12 18.42 -10.36 -11.95
CA PRO A 12 17.04 -10.68 -11.63
C PRO A 12 16.17 -10.54 -12.87
N SER A 13 15.24 -11.47 -13.07
CA SER A 13 14.34 -11.45 -14.22
C SER A 13 13.40 -10.24 -14.16
N PHE A 14 12.77 -9.88 -15.28
CA PHE A 14 11.79 -8.81 -15.32
C PHE A 14 10.66 -9.02 -14.29
N ASP A 15 10.17 -10.25 -14.16
CA ASP A 15 9.13 -10.62 -13.20
C ASP A 15 9.60 -10.40 -11.76
N ASP A 16 10.82 -10.80 -11.43
CA ASP A 16 11.40 -10.61 -10.09
C ASP A 16 11.52 -9.12 -9.73
N ARG A 17 11.98 -8.30 -10.69
CA ARG A 17 12.10 -6.86 -10.50
C ARG A 17 10.73 -6.19 -10.34
N LEU A 18 9.74 -6.61 -11.11
CA LEU A 18 8.37 -6.09 -11.00
C LEU A 18 7.74 -6.47 -9.65
N ARG A 19 7.90 -7.73 -9.23
CA ARG A 19 7.46 -8.19 -7.90
C ARG A 19 8.11 -7.40 -6.79
N HIS A 20 9.41 -7.11 -6.91
CA HIS A 20 10.13 -6.28 -5.94
C HIS A 20 9.55 -4.87 -5.86
N CYS A 21 9.28 -4.22 -7.00
CA CYS A 21 8.63 -2.90 -7.03
C CYS A 21 7.26 -2.93 -6.34
N LEU A 22 6.44 -3.95 -6.61
CA LEU A 22 5.12 -4.11 -6.01
C LEU A 22 5.17 -4.40 -4.50
N ALA A 23 6.20 -5.15 -4.06
CA ALA A 23 6.46 -5.45 -2.66
C ALA A 23 6.87 -4.20 -1.89
N LEU A 24 7.79 -3.38 -2.42
CA LEU A 24 8.15 -2.08 -1.84
C LEU A 24 6.95 -1.15 -1.76
N ALA A 25 6.14 -1.09 -2.83
CA ALA A 25 4.94 -0.26 -2.86
C ALA A 25 3.85 -0.69 -1.85
N ARG A 26 4.01 -1.82 -1.15
CA ARG A 26 3.05 -2.29 -0.14
C ARG A 26 3.07 -1.44 1.12
N ASN A 27 4.22 -0.86 1.44
CA ASN A 27 4.35 0.03 2.57
C ASN A 27 4.31 1.47 2.07
N LEU A 28 3.47 2.28 2.70
CA LEU A 28 3.39 3.71 2.39
C LEU A 28 4.70 4.46 2.67
N SER A 29 5.50 3.99 3.64
CA SER A 29 6.82 4.53 3.97
C SER A 29 7.84 4.39 2.84
N ASP A 30 7.69 3.34 2.03
CA ASP A 30 8.71 2.92 1.06
C ASP A 30 8.31 3.34 -0.37
N HIS A 31 7.31 4.24 -0.49
CA HIS A 31 6.75 4.64 -1.78
C HIS A 31 7.77 5.32 -2.70
N ALA A 32 8.69 6.11 -2.13
CA ALA A 32 9.76 6.76 -2.88
C ALA A 32 10.74 5.72 -3.47
N GLU A 33 11.09 4.70 -2.68
CA GLU A 33 11.98 3.62 -3.10
C GLU A 33 11.30 2.73 -4.16
N ALA A 34 10.01 2.42 -3.96
CA ALA A 34 9.21 1.69 -4.92
C ALA A 34 9.10 2.40 -6.26
N LEU A 35 8.88 3.72 -6.25
CA LEU A 35 8.83 4.54 -7.45
C LEU A 35 10.18 4.57 -8.15
N GLN A 36 11.28 4.70 -7.41
CA GLN A 36 12.63 4.68 -7.97
C GLN A 36 12.96 3.34 -8.64
N ALA A 37 12.66 2.22 -7.97
CA ALA A 37 12.84 0.88 -8.52
C ALA A 37 11.98 0.66 -9.78
N PHE A 38 10.74 1.16 -9.77
CA PHE A 38 9.84 1.09 -10.90
C PHE A 38 10.33 1.92 -12.10
N GLU A 39 10.78 3.16 -11.87
CA GLU A 39 11.32 4.01 -12.95
C GLU A 39 12.56 3.40 -13.60
N GLN A 40 13.43 2.75 -12.82
CA GLN A 40 14.57 2.00 -13.38
C GLN A 40 14.10 0.83 -14.26
N LEU A 41 13.11 0.07 -13.80
CA LEU A 41 12.53 -1.02 -14.59
C LEU A 41 11.89 -0.49 -15.89
N ARG A 42 11.12 0.59 -15.80
CA ARG A 42 10.46 1.23 -16.93
C ARG A 42 11.47 1.78 -17.94
N ALA A 43 12.55 2.40 -17.48
CA ALA A 43 13.60 2.94 -18.34
C ALA A 43 14.29 1.81 -19.13
N ASP A 44 14.58 0.68 -18.48
CA ASP A 44 15.18 -0.49 -19.14
C ASP A 44 14.23 -1.08 -20.20
N VAL A 45 12.93 -1.16 -19.90
CA VAL A 45 11.91 -1.60 -20.87
C VAL A 45 11.80 -0.61 -22.02
N ALA A 46 11.84 0.70 -21.76
CA ALA A 46 11.68 1.74 -22.76
C ALA A 46 12.80 1.72 -23.81
N GLN A 47 14.01 1.29 -23.44
CA GLN A 47 15.13 1.11 -24.38
C GLN A 47 14.87 0.02 -25.43
N HIS A 48 14.05 -0.98 -25.11
CA HIS A 48 13.80 -2.14 -25.97
C HIS A 48 12.41 -2.11 -26.61
N GLN A 49 11.40 -1.68 -25.86
CA GLN A 49 9.98 -1.69 -26.23
C GLN A 49 9.26 -0.47 -25.61
N PRO A 50 9.29 0.70 -26.27
CA PRO A 50 8.74 1.93 -25.70
C PRO A 50 7.22 1.87 -25.45
N GLU A 51 6.47 1.17 -26.31
CA GLU A 51 5.02 0.97 -26.11
C GLU A 51 4.71 0.17 -24.84
N MET A 52 5.51 -0.87 -24.56
CA MET A 52 5.39 -1.68 -23.34
C MET A 52 5.70 -0.85 -22.09
N ALA A 53 6.68 0.04 -22.15
CA ALA A 53 6.99 0.95 -21.05
C ALA A 53 5.82 1.91 -20.76
N GLY A 54 5.12 2.38 -21.79
CA GLY A 54 3.91 3.19 -21.65
C GLY A 54 2.77 2.42 -20.97
N MET A 55 2.51 1.18 -21.41
CA MET A 55 1.51 0.31 -20.76
C MET A 55 1.88 0.02 -19.30
N LEU A 56 3.15 -0.26 -19.03
CA LEU A 56 3.65 -0.53 -17.69
C LEU A 56 3.43 0.66 -16.74
N GLN A 57 3.65 1.89 -17.23
CA GLN A 57 3.39 3.11 -16.49
C GLN A 57 1.91 3.29 -16.15
N LEU A 58 1.02 3.02 -17.10
CA LEU A 58 -0.43 3.08 -16.87
C LEU A 58 -0.86 2.07 -15.80
N LEU A 59 -0.42 0.82 -15.92
CA LEU A 59 -0.74 -0.23 -14.95
C LEU A 59 -0.22 0.10 -13.55
N TRP A 60 0.99 0.63 -13.45
CA TRP A 60 1.55 1.07 -12.17
C TRP A 60 0.71 2.17 -11.52
N HIS A 61 0.30 3.18 -12.31
CA HIS A 61 -0.54 4.26 -11.81
C HIS A 61 -1.87 3.73 -11.24
N GLU A 62 -2.56 2.87 -11.99
CA GLU A 62 -3.84 2.28 -11.56
C GLU A 62 -3.69 1.47 -10.27
N VAL A 63 -2.64 0.64 -10.17
CA VAL A 63 -2.37 -0.13 -8.96
C VAL A 63 -2.11 0.78 -7.77
N MET A 64 -1.32 1.84 -7.92
CA MET A 64 -1.04 2.78 -6.83
C MET A 64 -2.30 3.54 -6.40
N THR A 65 -3.12 3.98 -7.35
CA THR A 65 -4.39 4.66 -7.08
C THR A 65 -5.36 3.76 -6.33
N ALA A 66 -5.53 2.51 -6.77
CA ALA A 66 -6.38 1.53 -6.11
C ALA A 66 -5.94 1.25 -4.66
N ARG A 67 -4.63 1.11 -4.43
CA ARG A 67 -4.08 0.87 -3.08
C ARG A 67 -4.29 2.05 -2.14
N ARG A 68 -4.06 3.27 -2.62
CA ARG A 68 -4.32 4.49 -1.83
C ARG A 68 -5.80 4.63 -1.47
N SER A 69 -6.69 4.31 -2.41
CA SER A 69 -8.13 4.28 -2.17
C SER A 69 -8.49 3.26 -1.09
N ALA A 70 -7.98 2.03 -1.19
CA ALA A 70 -8.23 1.00 -0.18
C ALA A 70 -7.71 1.39 1.21
N ALA A 71 -6.50 1.95 1.30
CA ALA A 71 -5.95 2.44 2.56
C ALA A 71 -6.79 3.57 3.18
N PHE A 72 -7.28 4.49 2.34
CA PHE A 72 -8.17 5.57 2.78
C PHE A 72 -9.49 5.05 3.32
N TRP A 73 -10.14 4.10 2.63
CA TRP A 73 -11.39 3.50 3.10
C TRP A 73 -11.22 2.74 4.40
N GLN A 74 -10.08 2.05 4.58
CA GLN A 74 -9.77 1.39 5.84
C GLN A 74 -9.65 2.40 6.98
N GLN A 75 -8.88 3.47 6.79
CA GLN A 75 -8.73 4.53 7.79
C GLN A 75 -10.07 5.19 8.15
N LEU A 76 -10.92 5.44 7.16
CA LEU A 76 -12.24 6.00 7.38
C LEU A 76 -13.12 5.06 8.22
N SER A 77 -13.11 3.77 7.90
CA SER A 77 -13.85 2.76 8.66
C SER A 77 -13.35 2.63 10.11
N ASP A 78 -12.03 2.71 10.33
CA ASP A 78 -11.45 2.66 11.67
C ASP A 78 -11.89 3.87 12.51
N VAL A 79 -11.92 5.07 11.91
CA VAL A 79 -12.40 6.30 12.57
C VAL A 79 -13.90 6.22 12.85
N GLU A 80 -14.71 5.73 11.91
CA GLU A 80 -16.15 5.55 12.10
C GLU A 80 -16.45 4.62 13.28
N LYS A 81 -15.69 3.53 13.39
CA LYS A 81 -15.78 2.59 14.50
C LYS A 81 -15.44 3.26 15.84
N GLU A 82 -14.33 4.00 15.91
CA GLU A 82 -13.92 4.72 17.12
C GLU A 82 -14.99 5.71 17.60
N ILE A 83 -15.56 6.49 16.68
CA ILE A 83 -16.63 7.45 16.99
C ILE A 83 -17.87 6.72 17.52
N SER A 84 -18.24 5.60 16.89
CA SER A 84 -19.41 4.82 17.29
C SER A 84 -19.26 4.23 18.70
N GLU A 85 -18.07 3.68 19.00
CA GLU A 85 -17.74 3.16 20.32
C GLU A 85 -17.77 4.26 21.39
N GLN A 86 -17.22 5.44 21.09
CA GLN A 86 -17.22 6.56 22.02
C GLN A 86 -18.62 7.12 22.27
N MET A 87 -19.47 7.19 21.23
CA MET A 87 -20.88 7.59 21.40
C MET A 87 -21.65 6.60 22.28
N ALA A 88 -21.47 5.29 22.06
CA ALA A 88 -22.11 4.26 22.88
C ALA A 88 -21.67 4.35 24.35
N ALA A 89 -20.37 4.54 24.60
CA ALA A 89 -19.84 4.72 25.95
C ALA A 89 -20.40 5.97 26.64
N ASN A 90 -20.44 7.10 25.94
CA ASN A 90 -21.01 8.35 26.47
C ASN A 90 -22.50 8.21 26.79
N HIS A 91 -23.26 7.51 25.93
CA HIS A 91 -24.68 7.28 26.16
C HIS A 91 -24.93 6.44 27.42
N LEU A 92 -24.16 5.37 27.61
CA LEU A 92 -24.25 4.54 28.82
C LEU A 92 -23.87 5.33 30.08
N GLN A 93 -22.83 6.15 30.04
CA GLN A 93 -22.44 7.00 31.17
C GLN A 93 -23.54 8.02 31.51
N LEU A 94 -24.17 8.64 30.52
CA LEU A 94 -25.29 9.55 30.73
C LEU A 94 -26.47 8.85 31.40
N GLN A 95 -26.84 7.64 30.93
CA GLN A 95 -27.89 6.85 31.58
C GLN A 95 -27.55 6.50 33.03
N GLN A 96 -26.32 6.07 33.30
CA GLN A 96 -25.87 5.74 34.66
C GLN A 96 -25.89 6.96 35.58
N ASN A 97 -25.44 8.12 35.09
CA ASN A 97 -25.48 9.37 35.86
C ASN A 97 -26.92 9.81 36.13
N TYR A 98 -27.82 9.69 35.16
CA TYR A 98 -29.24 10.00 35.35
C TYR A 98 -29.88 9.08 36.40
N LEU A 99 -29.61 7.77 36.35
CA LEU A 99 -30.10 6.81 37.34
C LEU A 99 -29.57 7.12 38.75
N ARG A 100 -28.29 7.49 38.88
CA ARG A 100 -27.71 7.89 40.16
C ARG A 100 -28.39 9.14 40.73
N LEU A 101 -28.56 10.18 39.91
CA LEU A 101 -29.23 11.42 40.33
C LEU A 101 -30.68 11.16 40.80
N MET A 102 -31.40 10.24 40.17
CA MET A 102 -32.76 9.86 40.57
C MET A 102 -32.81 9.05 41.87
N GLN A 103 -31.72 8.38 42.26
CA GLN A 103 -31.63 7.63 43.53
C GLN A 103 -31.20 8.50 44.72
N GLU A 104 -30.55 9.64 44.44
CA GLU A 104 -30.08 10.61 45.44
C GLU A 104 -31.15 11.64 45.84
N GLN A 105 -32.29 11.67 45.14
CA GLN A 105 -33.49 12.47 45.45
C GLN A 105 -34.51 11.68 46.27
#